data_AF-G0MR12-F1
#
_entry.id   AF-G0MR12-F1
#
_cell.length_a   1.000
_cell.length_b   1.000
_cell.length_c   1.000
_cell.angle_alpha   90.00
_cell.angle_beta   90.00
_cell.angle_gamma   90.00
#
_symmetry.space_group_name_H-M   'P 1'
#
loop_
_entity.id
_entity.type
_entity.pdbx_description
1 polymer ?
#
loop_
_entity_poly.entity_id
_entity_poly.type
_entity_poly.pdbx_seq_one_letter_code
_entity_poly.pdbx_strand_id
1 'polypeptide(L)'
;MKSLVFLLGMLAIVTTVQCKITVADKGKPIANKEEYLKGINDKRRTHAKKAQVPNMNKLVWDDYLATQVEMHDLTCNWKTCRESRRDGDDHTEKFYERHTKSYWGDNKRQDLVADYKNYFMSELEDLTPGQQKIGCYQLSITDDGKMDNGTDIGYGVLNMATRCFLAPEGSGDSWKVPRGEPGSACPDGFVNDDGLCAPKAKSSENSGSSGSSGSSGSAEKDKESGSKEEGNTESSGQPSKMSGVVTSLVMMVVLKFM
;
A
#
# COMPACT_ATOMS: atom_id res chain seq x y z
N MET A 1 65.45 12.15 11.32
CA MET A 1 64.21 11.34 11.33
C MET A 1 63.19 11.83 12.38
N LYS A 2 62.83 13.13 12.37
CA LYS A 2 61.77 13.69 13.25
C LYS A 2 60.83 14.66 12.51
N SER A 3 61.21 15.15 11.34
CA SER A 3 60.36 16.05 10.53
C SER A 3 59.48 15.35 9.50
N LEU A 4 59.60 14.03 9.29
CA LEU A 4 58.81 13.30 8.29
C LEU A 4 57.47 12.75 8.84
N VAL A 5 57.31 12.72 10.17
CA VAL A 5 56.10 12.17 10.82
C VAL A 5 54.98 13.22 10.90
N PHE A 6 55.30 14.52 10.82
CA PHE A 6 54.29 15.58 10.84
C PHE A 6 53.54 15.76 9.52
N LEU A 7 54.09 15.32 8.39
CA LEU A 7 53.42 15.41 7.08
C LEU A 7 52.46 14.25 6.79
N LEU A 8 52.58 13.13 7.51
CA LEU A 8 51.61 12.03 7.44
C LEU A 8 50.47 12.17 8.46
N GLY A 9 50.66 12.98 9.52
CA GLY A 9 49.62 13.29 10.50
C GLY A 9 48.56 14.30 10.02
N MET A 10 48.83 15.04 8.95
CA MET A 10 47.87 15.96 8.30
C MET A 10 47.15 15.34 7.10
N LEU A 11 47.48 14.10 6.73
CA LEU A 11 46.82 13.37 5.64
C LEU A 11 45.69 12.44 6.12
N ALA A 12 45.37 12.49 7.41
CA ALA A 12 44.31 11.72 8.04
C ALA A 12 43.49 12.65 8.94
N ILE A 13 42.54 13.39 8.37
CA ILE A 13 41.21 13.81 8.87
C ILE A 13 40.67 14.81 7.83
N VAL A 14 40.56 14.36 6.59
CA VAL A 14 39.55 14.88 5.67
C VAL A 14 38.81 13.64 5.18
N THR A 15 38.21 12.91 6.12
CA THR A 15 37.05 12.09 5.76
C THR A 15 36.00 13.11 5.37
N THR A 16 35.94 13.41 4.08
CA THR A 16 34.84 14.14 3.47
C THR A 16 33.59 13.40 3.90
N VAL A 17 32.87 13.95 4.88
CA VAL A 17 31.47 13.63 5.07
C VAL A 17 30.83 14.10 3.77
N GLN A 18 30.78 13.22 2.79
CA GLN A 18 29.96 13.40 1.61
C GLN A 18 28.53 13.34 2.14
N CYS A 19 28.06 14.48 2.64
CA CYS A 19 26.64 14.73 2.77
C CYS A 19 26.16 14.63 1.32
N LYS A 20 25.59 13.48 0.95
CA LYS A 20 24.90 13.34 -0.33
C LYS A 20 23.81 14.39 -0.28
N ILE A 21 24.01 15.50 -0.96
CA ILE A 21 22.99 16.54 -1.08
C ILE A 21 21.86 15.87 -1.85
N THR A 22 20.83 15.44 -1.13
CA THR A 22 19.57 15.02 -1.73
C THR A 22 18.91 16.29 -2.23
N VAL A 23 18.99 16.50 -3.54
CA VAL A 23 18.25 17.57 -4.20
C VAL A 23 16.81 17.11 -4.27
N ALA A 24 15.89 17.89 -3.71
CA ALA A 24 14.45 17.63 -3.82
C ALA A 24 14.05 17.57 -5.30
N ASP A 25 13.12 16.68 -5.62
CA ASP A 25 12.51 16.65 -6.95
C ASP A 25 11.75 17.97 -7.18
N LYS A 26 11.86 18.55 -8.37
CA LYS A 26 11.03 19.71 -8.71
C LYS A 26 9.58 19.27 -8.83
N GLY A 27 8.66 20.10 -8.34
CA GLY A 27 7.25 19.78 -8.39
C GLY A 27 6.41 20.71 -7.52
N LYS A 28 5.25 20.20 -7.08
CA LYS A 28 4.38 20.91 -6.16
C LYS A 28 3.70 19.95 -5.17
N PRO A 29 3.47 20.40 -3.92
CA PRO A 29 2.63 19.67 -2.98
C PRO A 29 1.21 19.47 -3.53
N ILE A 30 0.54 18.41 -3.09
CA ILE A 30 -0.89 18.21 -3.37
C ILE A 30 -1.70 19.28 -2.63
N ALA A 31 -2.41 20.11 -3.40
CA ALA A 31 -3.11 21.29 -2.86
C ALA A 31 -4.34 20.91 -2.02
N ASN A 32 -5.20 20.01 -2.53
CA ASN A 32 -6.42 19.57 -1.86
C ASN A 32 -6.28 18.13 -1.38
N LYS A 33 -5.73 17.96 -0.17
CA LYS A 33 -5.44 16.64 0.42
C LYS A 33 -6.72 15.86 0.72
N GLU A 34 -7.78 16.55 1.11
CA GLU A 34 -9.08 15.96 1.46
C GLU A 34 -9.76 15.34 0.24
N GLU A 35 -9.81 16.08 -0.88
CA GLU A 35 -10.35 15.56 -2.14
C GLU A 35 -9.49 14.42 -2.70
N TYR A 36 -8.16 14.56 -2.61
CA TYR A 36 -7.23 13.52 -3.00
C TYR A 36 -7.45 12.21 -2.21
N LEU A 37 -7.54 12.32 -0.88
CA LEU A 37 -7.86 11.21 0.02
C LEU A 37 -9.23 10.60 -0.27
N LYS A 38 -10.22 11.42 -0.62
CA LYS A 38 -11.54 10.92 -0.98
C LYS A 38 -11.47 10.01 -2.20
N GLY A 39 -10.80 10.44 -3.27
CA GLY A 39 -10.67 9.65 -4.50
C GLY A 39 -9.98 8.29 -4.30
N ILE A 40 -8.82 8.28 -3.63
CA ILE A 40 -8.08 7.04 -3.35
C ILE A 40 -8.87 6.11 -2.41
N ASN A 41 -9.56 6.63 -1.40
CA ASN A 41 -10.34 5.79 -0.49
C ASN A 41 -11.61 5.26 -1.14
N ASP A 42 -12.28 6.02 -2.00
CA ASP A 42 -13.43 5.54 -2.79
C ASP A 42 -13.02 4.39 -3.72
N LYS A 43 -11.82 4.49 -4.33
CA LYS A 43 -11.21 3.41 -5.12
C LYS A 43 -10.93 2.17 -4.26
N ARG A 44 -10.28 2.34 -3.10
CA ARG A 44 -10.00 1.23 -2.16
C ARG A 44 -11.28 0.55 -1.68
N ARG A 45 -12.32 1.32 -1.37
CA ARG A 45 -13.64 0.83 -0.96
C ARG A 45 -14.30 0.01 -2.05
N THR A 46 -14.32 0.53 -3.28
CA THR A 46 -14.86 -0.16 -4.45
C THR A 46 -14.12 -1.48 -4.68
N HIS A 47 -12.80 -1.47 -4.61
CA HIS A 47 -11.98 -2.67 -4.73
C HIS A 47 -12.27 -3.66 -3.60
N ALA A 48 -12.28 -3.23 -2.33
CA ALA A 48 -12.51 -4.11 -1.19
C ALA A 48 -13.85 -4.84 -1.30
N LYS A 49 -14.92 -4.13 -1.68
CA LYS A 49 -16.25 -4.72 -1.93
C LYS A 49 -16.23 -5.73 -3.06
N LYS A 50 -15.65 -5.37 -4.20
CA LYS A 50 -15.62 -6.23 -5.39
C LYS A 50 -14.74 -7.46 -5.21
N ALA A 51 -13.58 -7.30 -4.56
CA ALA A 51 -12.56 -8.34 -4.38
C ALA A 51 -12.70 -9.11 -3.07
N GLN A 52 -13.69 -8.77 -2.24
CA GLN A 52 -13.92 -9.35 -0.91
C GLN A 52 -12.64 -9.29 -0.04
N VAL A 53 -12.08 -8.09 0.10
CA VAL A 53 -10.91 -7.83 0.95
C VAL A 53 -11.38 -7.42 2.34
N PRO A 54 -11.22 -8.26 3.37
CA PRO A 54 -11.82 -8.00 4.67
C PRO A 54 -11.00 -7.03 5.55
N ASN A 55 -9.75 -6.75 5.21
CA ASN A 55 -8.77 -6.00 6.01
C ASN A 55 -8.25 -4.72 5.30
N MET A 56 -9.01 -4.15 4.36
CA MET A 56 -8.60 -2.96 3.61
C MET A 56 -8.63 -1.72 4.50
N ASN A 57 -7.48 -1.14 4.85
CA ASN A 57 -7.44 0.07 5.66
C ASN A 57 -7.84 1.31 4.85
N LYS A 58 -8.53 2.25 5.51
CA LYS A 58 -8.75 3.60 5.01
C LYS A 58 -7.44 4.39 5.15
N LEU A 59 -7.02 5.05 4.07
CA LEU A 59 -5.82 5.87 4.07
C LEU A 59 -6.10 7.22 4.73
N VAL A 60 -5.14 7.67 5.53
CA VAL A 60 -5.05 9.05 6.05
C VAL A 60 -3.82 9.74 5.47
N TRP A 61 -3.88 11.07 5.37
CA TRP A 61 -2.75 11.84 4.87
C TRP A 61 -1.63 11.89 5.90
N ASP A 62 -0.39 11.80 5.44
CA ASP A 62 0.80 11.93 6.27
C ASP A 62 1.80 12.89 5.59
N ASP A 63 2.00 14.06 6.21
CA ASP A 63 2.90 15.09 5.67
C ASP A 63 4.36 14.67 5.70
N TYR A 64 4.77 13.82 6.64
CA TYR A 64 6.14 13.30 6.67
C TYR A 64 6.40 12.40 5.47
N LEU A 65 5.46 11.53 5.11
CA LEU A 65 5.55 10.75 3.86
C LEU A 65 5.59 11.67 2.63
N ALA A 66 4.79 12.74 2.59
CA ALA A 66 4.80 13.68 1.47
C ALA A 66 6.17 14.39 1.33
N THR A 67 6.79 14.79 2.44
CA THR A 67 8.16 15.33 2.45
C THR A 67 9.18 14.29 2.02
N GLN A 68 9.04 13.02 2.43
CA GLN A 68 9.93 11.96 1.95
C GLN A 68 9.84 11.76 0.44
N VAL A 69 8.64 11.85 -0.13
CA VAL A 69 8.44 11.81 -1.60
C VAL A 69 9.13 12.99 -2.27
N GLU A 70 8.91 14.22 -1.79
CA GLU A 70 9.55 15.43 -2.32
C GLU A 70 11.09 15.33 -2.31
N MET A 71 11.64 14.80 -1.22
CA MET A 71 13.08 14.60 -1.05
C MET A 71 13.62 13.35 -1.78
N HIS A 72 12.75 12.58 -2.44
CA HIS A 72 13.06 11.29 -3.04
C HIS A 72 13.77 10.33 -2.07
N ASP A 73 13.37 10.35 -0.80
CA ASP A 73 13.92 9.50 0.26
C ASP A 73 13.33 8.08 0.21
N LEU A 74 13.99 7.19 -0.55
CA LEU A 74 13.57 5.80 -0.73
C LEU A 74 13.93 4.88 0.44
N THR A 75 14.39 5.40 1.59
CA THR A 75 14.89 4.56 2.70
C THR A 75 13.84 3.62 3.29
N CYS A 76 12.56 4.01 3.26
CA CYS A 76 11.44 3.21 3.75
C CYS A 76 10.99 2.11 2.76
N ASN A 77 11.36 2.23 1.49
CA ASN A 77 10.80 1.43 0.41
C ASN A 77 11.10 -0.06 0.63
N TRP A 78 10.12 -0.92 0.36
CA TRP A 78 10.17 -2.39 0.57
C TRP A 78 10.36 -2.85 2.02
N LYS A 79 10.41 -1.92 2.99
CA LYS A 79 10.57 -2.22 4.42
C LYS A 79 9.32 -1.82 5.18
N THR A 80 9.01 -0.52 5.15
CA THR A 80 7.95 0.11 5.92
C THR A 80 7.07 1.02 5.06
N CYS A 81 7.32 1.04 3.74
CA CYS A 81 6.47 1.74 2.79
C CYS A 81 6.56 1.10 1.40
N ARG A 82 5.63 1.48 0.53
CA ARG A 82 5.64 1.24 -0.92
C ARG A 82 5.56 2.56 -1.67
N GLU A 83 6.20 2.60 -2.83
CA GLU A 83 5.98 3.67 -3.80
C GLU A 83 4.78 3.35 -4.68
N SER A 84 3.87 4.30 -4.80
CA SER A 84 2.84 4.34 -5.83
C SER A 84 3.08 5.54 -6.73
N ARG A 85 2.69 5.40 -7.99
CA ARG A 85 2.71 6.48 -8.96
C ARG A 85 1.29 6.63 -9.52
N ARG A 86 0.89 7.86 -9.78
CA ARG A 86 -0.51 8.23 -10.08
C ARG A 86 -0.56 9.33 -11.12
N ASP A 87 -1.79 9.65 -11.54
CA ASP A 87 -2.13 10.67 -12.53
C ASP A 87 -1.47 10.37 -13.88
N GLY A 88 -1.74 9.16 -14.38
CA GLY A 88 -1.26 8.74 -15.68
C GLY A 88 -2.19 9.12 -16.83
N ASP A 89 -1.66 9.00 -18.04
CA ASP A 89 -2.46 9.15 -19.25
C ASP A 89 -3.36 7.93 -19.51
N ASP A 90 -4.27 8.04 -20.48
CA ASP A 90 -5.21 6.97 -20.85
C ASP A 90 -4.51 5.63 -21.15
N HIS A 91 -3.30 5.67 -21.71
CA HIS A 91 -2.52 4.47 -21.99
C HIS A 91 -2.07 3.79 -20.69
N THR A 92 -1.58 4.59 -19.74
CA THR A 92 -1.14 4.15 -18.43
C THR A 92 -2.29 3.59 -17.61
N GLU A 93 -3.44 4.28 -17.58
CA GLU A 93 -4.64 3.81 -16.86
C GLU A 93 -5.15 2.47 -17.43
N LYS A 94 -5.16 2.30 -18.76
CA LYS A 94 -5.52 1.01 -19.39
C LYS A 94 -4.52 -0.11 -19.08
N PHE A 95 -3.23 0.21 -18.97
CA PHE A 95 -2.23 -0.76 -18.53
C PHE A 95 -2.49 -1.18 -17.08
N TYR A 96 -2.76 -0.22 -16.20
CA TYR A 96 -3.04 -0.44 -14.78
C TYR A 96 -4.28 -1.29 -14.55
N GLU A 97 -5.38 -0.99 -15.24
CA GLU A 97 -6.56 -1.83 -15.14
C GLU A 97 -6.31 -3.28 -15.54
N ARG A 98 -5.56 -3.52 -16.62
CA ARG A 98 -5.24 -4.88 -17.09
C ARG A 98 -4.34 -5.60 -16.09
N HIS A 99 -3.34 -4.91 -15.55
CA HIS A 99 -2.43 -5.45 -14.55
C HIS A 99 -3.15 -5.78 -13.25
N THR A 100 -3.99 -4.88 -12.74
CA THR A 100 -4.84 -5.14 -11.57
C THR A 100 -5.76 -6.34 -11.78
N LYS A 101 -6.34 -6.49 -12.99
CA LYS A 101 -7.20 -7.62 -13.35
C LYS A 101 -6.43 -8.95 -13.44
N SER A 102 -5.14 -8.97 -13.81
CA SER A 102 -4.38 -10.23 -13.91
C SER A 102 -4.12 -10.91 -12.57
N TYR A 103 -4.17 -10.16 -11.47
CA TYR A 103 -4.06 -10.68 -10.10
C TYR A 103 -5.42 -10.94 -9.45
N TRP A 104 -6.51 -10.90 -10.22
CA TRP A 104 -7.84 -11.17 -9.69
C TRP A 104 -8.08 -12.67 -9.50
N GLY A 105 -8.42 -13.06 -8.27
CA GLY A 105 -8.81 -14.43 -7.92
C GLY A 105 -8.00 -14.96 -6.75
N ASP A 106 -8.50 -15.98 -6.05
CA ASP A 106 -7.77 -16.58 -4.92
C ASP A 106 -6.51 -17.31 -5.37
N ASN A 107 -6.58 -17.99 -6.52
CA ASN A 107 -5.44 -18.65 -7.15
C ASN A 107 -4.31 -17.70 -7.57
N LYS A 108 -4.58 -16.38 -7.62
CA LYS A 108 -3.62 -15.34 -7.99
C LYS A 108 -3.02 -14.58 -6.82
N ARG A 109 -3.53 -14.78 -5.60
CA ARG A 109 -3.00 -14.08 -4.41
C ARG A 109 -1.59 -14.52 -4.04
N GLN A 110 -1.26 -15.80 -4.25
CA GLN A 110 0.10 -16.29 -4.00
C GLN A 110 1.10 -15.67 -4.99
N ASP A 111 0.72 -15.61 -6.28
CA ASP A 111 1.50 -14.93 -7.33
C ASP A 111 1.69 -13.45 -6.98
N LEU A 112 0.60 -12.75 -6.60
CA LEU A 112 0.63 -11.35 -6.17
C LEU A 112 1.64 -11.11 -5.03
N VAL A 113 1.54 -11.91 -3.95
CA VAL A 113 2.43 -11.79 -2.79
C VAL A 113 3.88 -12.13 -3.15
N ALA A 114 4.11 -13.05 -4.08
CA ALA A 114 5.46 -13.38 -4.56
C ALA A 114 6.05 -12.21 -5.38
N ASP A 115 5.25 -11.60 -6.24
CA ASP A 115 5.68 -10.48 -7.07
C ASP A 115 5.91 -9.20 -6.26
N TYR A 116 5.15 -8.98 -5.18
CA TYR A 116 5.38 -7.88 -4.22
C TYR A 116 6.79 -7.84 -3.62
N LYS A 117 7.52 -8.96 -3.64
CA LYS A 117 8.90 -9.02 -3.15
C LYS A 117 9.93 -8.54 -4.16
N ASN A 118 9.55 -8.48 -5.44
CA ASN A 118 10.48 -8.24 -6.54
C ASN A 118 10.09 -7.04 -7.41
N TYR A 119 8.80 -6.68 -7.47
CA TYR A 119 8.27 -5.68 -8.41
C TYR A 119 7.37 -4.65 -7.75
N PHE A 120 7.39 -3.44 -8.30
CA PHE A 120 6.36 -2.45 -8.01
C PHE A 120 5.08 -2.89 -8.71
N MET A 121 4.00 -3.01 -7.94
CA MET A 121 2.77 -3.65 -8.40
C MET A 121 1.82 -2.67 -9.10
N SER A 122 2.35 -1.53 -9.58
CA SER A 122 1.59 -0.49 -10.29
C SER A 122 0.40 -0.02 -9.44
N GLU A 123 -0.80 0.04 -10.01
CA GLU A 123 -2.04 0.40 -9.30
C GLU A 123 -2.33 -0.46 -8.06
N LEU A 124 -1.83 -1.69 -7.96
CA LEU A 124 -2.05 -2.52 -6.78
C LEU A 124 -1.36 -1.96 -5.53
N GLU A 125 -0.35 -1.10 -5.67
CA GLU A 125 0.29 -0.40 -4.55
C GLU A 125 -0.74 0.44 -3.76
N ASP A 126 -1.60 1.18 -4.49
CA ASP A 126 -2.72 1.95 -3.95
C ASP A 126 -3.78 1.08 -3.28
N LEU A 127 -3.84 -0.20 -3.65
CA LEU A 127 -4.84 -1.16 -3.21
C LEU A 127 -4.32 -2.10 -2.13
N THR A 128 -3.08 -1.93 -1.67
CA THR A 128 -2.49 -2.79 -0.63
C THR A 128 -3.28 -2.65 0.69
N PRO A 129 -3.88 -3.73 1.23
CA PRO A 129 -4.81 -3.65 2.35
C PRO A 129 -4.19 -3.09 3.63
N GLY A 130 -2.95 -3.46 3.93
CA GLY A 130 -2.26 -3.07 5.17
C GLY A 130 -1.75 -1.63 5.19
N GLN A 131 -1.81 -0.90 4.08
CA GLN A 131 -1.46 0.53 4.06
C GLN A 131 -2.50 1.38 4.77
N GLN A 132 -2.05 2.22 5.68
CA GLN A 132 -2.89 3.11 6.51
C GLN A 132 -2.67 4.58 6.22
N LYS A 133 -1.50 4.94 5.68
CA LYS A 133 -1.06 6.31 5.45
C LYS A 133 -0.63 6.51 4.02
N ILE A 134 -0.80 7.72 3.52
CA ILE A 134 -0.32 8.14 2.22
C ILE A 134 0.22 9.58 2.29
N GLY A 135 1.34 9.83 1.63
CA GLY A 135 1.82 11.17 1.34
C GLY A 135 2.29 11.23 -0.11
N CYS A 136 1.96 12.31 -0.81
CA CYS A 136 2.21 12.44 -2.24
C CYS A 136 2.79 13.80 -2.60
N TYR A 137 3.47 13.82 -3.75
CA TYR A 137 4.02 15.02 -4.36
C TYR A 137 3.83 14.95 -5.88
N GLN A 138 3.40 16.06 -6.48
CA GLN A 138 3.25 16.15 -7.93
C GLN A 138 4.58 16.55 -8.55
N LEU A 139 5.08 15.77 -9.49
CA LEU A 139 6.36 15.97 -10.16
C LEU A 139 6.23 17.04 -11.25
N SER A 140 7.27 17.87 -11.40
CA SER A 140 7.42 18.74 -12.56
C SER A 140 7.87 17.92 -13.77
N ILE A 141 7.18 18.14 -14.89
CA ILE A 141 7.43 17.45 -16.16
C ILE A 141 7.86 18.49 -17.20
N THR A 142 8.92 18.20 -17.93
CA THR A 142 9.41 18.98 -19.07
C THR A 142 8.53 18.74 -20.31
N ASP A 143 8.60 19.64 -21.29
CA ASP A 143 7.79 19.53 -22.52
C ASP A 143 8.06 18.23 -23.32
N ASP A 144 9.24 17.62 -23.16
CA ASP A 144 9.60 16.33 -23.76
C ASP A 144 9.15 15.10 -22.92
N GLY A 145 8.33 15.31 -21.88
CA GLY A 145 7.73 14.25 -21.08
C GLY A 145 8.66 13.64 -20.05
N LYS A 146 9.68 14.37 -19.59
CA LYS A 146 10.68 13.89 -18.63
C LYS A 146 10.65 14.67 -17.32
N MET A 147 11.25 14.12 -16.29
CA MET A 147 11.59 14.87 -15.09
C MET A 147 12.74 15.83 -15.40
N ASP A 148 12.90 16.89 -14.58
CA ASP A 148 13.96 17.89 -14.74
C ASP A 148 15.39 17.32 -14.74
N ASN A 149 15.59 16.15 -14.13
CA ASN A 149 16.89 15.44 -14.11
C ASN A 149 17.10 14.55 -15.36
N GLY A 150 16.19 14.61 -16.35
CA GLY A 150 16.23 13.82 -17.58
C GLY A 150 15.72 12.39 -17.46
N THR A 151 15.17 12.00 -16.30
CA THR A 151 14.58 10.67 -16.07
C THR A 151 13.16 10.60 -16.63
N ASP A 152 12.77 9.44 -17.16
CA ASP A 152 11.39 9.20 -17.60
C ASP A 152 10.40 9.29 -16.41
N ILE A 153 9.22 9.86 -16.67
CA ILE A 153 8.18 10.13 -15.65
C ILE A 153 7.44 8.88 -15.13
N GLY A 154 7.80 7.69 -15.60
CA GLY A 154 7.17 6.43 -15.19
C GLY A 154 8.10 5.23 -15.32
N TYR A 155 7.52 4.07 -15.60
CA TYR A 155 8.27 2.84 -15.89
C TYR A 155 8.27 2.63 -17.40
N GLY A 156 9.34 3.08 -18.07
CA GLY A 156 9.44 3.03 -19.53
C GLY A 156 8.44 3.95 -20.21
N VAL A 157 7.49 3.38 -20.96
CA VAL A 157 6.50 4.12 -21.77
C VAL A 157 5.26 4.58 -20.99
N LEU A 158 5.23 4.38 -19.67
CA LEU A 158 4.12 4.80 -18.82
C LEU A 158 4.37 6.22 -18.31
N ASN A 159 3.35 7.06 -18.33
CA ASN A 159 3.45 8.47 -17.95
C ASN A 159 2.72 8.70 -16.63
N MET A 160 3.36 9.37 -15.67
CA MET A 160 2.82 9.52 -14.32
C MET A 160 3.24 10.86 -13.72
N ALA A 161 2.29 11.68 -13.30
CA ALA A 161 2.58 13.03 -12.81
C ALA A 161 2.72 13.12 -11.29
N THR A 162 2.31 12.08 -10.54
CA THR A 162 2.33 12.12 -9.08
C THR A 162 3.03 10.89 -8.52
N ARG A 163 3.90 11.10 -7.53
CA ARG A 163 4.51 10.04 -6.74
C ARG A 163 3.92 10.06 -5.32
N CYS A 164 3.76 8.89 -4.74
CA CYS A 164 3.24 8.71 -3.39
C CYS A 164 4.04 7.65 -2.65
N PHE A 165 4.19 7.82 -1.34
CA PHE A 165 4.55 6.73 -0.43
C PHE A 165 3.33 6.31 0.38
N LEU A 166 3.11 5.00 0.47
CA LEU A 166 2.11 4.38 1.31
C LEU A 166 2.79 3.59 2.43
N ALA A 167 2.31 3.72 3.66
CA ALA A 167 2.90 3.08 4.84
C ALA A 167 1.80 2.48 5.75
N PRO A 168 2.11 1.50 6.62
CA PRO A 168 3.43 1.02 7.03
C PRO A 168 3.94 -0.24 6.29
N GLU A 169 3.20 -0.76 5.32
CA GLU A 169 3.51 -2.07 4.77
C GLU A 169 4.52 -1.97 3.62
N GLY A 170 5.56 -2.82 3.62
CA GLY A 170 6.52 -2.94 2.51
C GLY A 170 6.46 -4.28 1.75
N SER A 171 5.86 -5.31 2.35
CA SER A 171 5.99 -6.71 1.92
C SER A 171 4.81 -7.28 1.12
N GLY A 172 3.63 -6.64 1.18
CA GLY A 172 2.40 -7.18 0.59
C GLY A 172 1.79 -8.37 1.37
N ASP A 173 2.25 -8.64 2.59
CA ASP A 173 1.74 -9.71 3.44
C ASP A 173 0.24 -9.56 3.79
N SER A 174 -0.30 -8.35 3.77
CA SER A 174 -1.72 -8.09 4.03
C SER A 174 -2.65 -8.71 2.98
N TRP A 175 -2.12 -9.07 1.80
CA TRP A 175 -2.85 -9.83 0.78
C TRP A 175 -3.03 -11.32 1.13
N LYS A 176 -2.30 -11.83 2.14
CA LYS A 176 -2.43 -13.23 2.60
C LYS A 176 -3.70 -13.47 3.42
N VAL A 177 -4.35 -12.42 3.92
CA VAL A 177 -5.62 -12.54 4.65
C VAL A 177 -6.67 -13.10 3.70
N PRO A 178 -7.33 -14.24 4.00
CA PRO A 178 -8.34 -14.84 3.13
C PRO A 178 -9.45 -13.87 2.72
N ARG A 179 -10.10 -14.12 1.58
CA ARG A 179 -11.27 -13.33 1.20
C ARG A 179 -12.37 -13.44 2.24
N GLY A 180 -13.13 -12.38 2.40
CA GLY A 180 -14.23 -12.31 3.35
C GLY A 180 -15.02 -11.02 3.20
N GLU A 181 -16.02 -10.87 4.05
CA GLU A 181 -16.85 -9.66 4.07
C GLU A 181 -15.98 -8.41 4.26
N PRO A 182 -16.13 -7.37 3.43
CA PRO A 182 -15.33 -6.15 3.54
C PRO A 182 -15.40 -5.53 4.94
N GLY A 183 -14.23 -5.26 5.53
CA GLY A 183 -14.11 -4.73 6.89
C GLY A 183 -14.35 -5.73 8.03
N SER A 184 -14.55 -7.02 7.74
CA SER A 184 -14.73 -8.05 8.78
C SER A 184 -13.44 -8.45 9.50
N ALA A 185 -12.27 -8.14 8.93
CA ALA A 185 -10.95 -8.48 9.49
C ALA A 185 -10.13 -7.22 9.77
N CYS A 186 -10.77 -6.18 10.29
CA CYS A 186 -10.05 -4.96 10.68
C CYS A 186 -9.09 -5.21 11.84
N PRO A 187 -7.88 -4.62 11.79
CA PRO A 187 -6.91 -4.77 12.86
C PRO A 187 -7.37 -4.09 14.17
N ASP A 188 -6.74 -4.46 15.28
CA ASP A 188 -7.03 -3.87 16.58
C ASP A 188 -6.88 -2.33 16.54
N GLY A 189 -7.83 -1.65 17.18
CA GLY A 189 -7.92 -0.19 17.15
C GLY A 189 -8.63 0.39 15.93
N PHE A 190 -9.08 -0.45 14.99
CA PHE A 190 -9.86 -0.03 13.82
C PHE A 190 -11.30 -0.57 13.90
N VAL A 191 -12.19 0.06 13.12
CA VAL A 191 -13.59 -0.32 12.95
C VAL A 191 -13.94 -0.32 11.47
N ASN A 192 -14.93 -1.13 11.10
CA ASN A 192 -15.48 -1.13 9.76
C ASN A 192 -16.22 0.19 9.48
N ASP A 193 -15.75 0.93 8.49
CA ASP A 193 -16.36 2.10 7.87
C ASP A 193 -16.68 1.73 6.41
N ASP A 194 -17.87 1.16 6.18
CA ASP A 194 -18.41 0.78 4.86
C ASP A 194 -17.46 -0.07 3.98
N GLY A 195 -16.82 -1.06 4.60
CA GLY A 195 -15.89 -2.00 3.96
C GLY A 195 -14.42 -1.59 4.01
N LEU A 196 -14.11 -0.46 4.66
CA LEU A 196 -12.74 -0.05 4.97
C LEU A 196 -12.50 -0.07 6.48
N CYS A 197 -11.28 -0.35 6.90
CA CYS A 197 -10.87 -0.27 8.30
C CYS A 197 -10.39 1.15 8.62
N ALA A 198 -11.18 1.87 9.41
CA ALA A 198 -10.88 3.23 9.85
C ALA A 198 -10.49 3.23 11.35
N PRO A 199 -9.58 4.12 11.79
CA PRO A 199 -9.24 4.24 13.21
C PRO A 199 -10.47 4.49 14.07
N LYS A 200 -10.57 3.82 15.23
CA LYS A 200 -11.60 4.13 16.23
C LYS A 200 -11.49 5.60 16.63
N ALA A 201 -12.62 6.29 16.69
CA ALA A 201 -12.66 7.60 17.32
C ALA A 201 -12.15 7.43 18.76
N LYS A 202 -11.13 8.21 19.14
CA LYS A 202 -10.74 8.26 20.55
C LYS A 202 -11.93 8.83 21.31
N SER A 203 -12.55 8.01 22.16
CA SER A 203 -13.49 8.55 23.15
C SER A 203 -12.73 9.63 23.92
N SER A 204 -13.20 10.87 23.86
CA SER A 204 -12.76 11.89 24.81
C SER A 204 -12.95 11.30 26.20
N GLU A 205 -11.86 11.05 26.93
CA GLU A 205 -11.94 10.85 28.37
C GLU A 205 -12.48 12.14 28.95
N ASN A 206 -13.79 12.20 29.13
CA ASN A 206 -14.43 13.27 29.85
C ASN A 206 -14.12 13.01 31.33
N SER A 207 -13.19 13.80 31.86
CA SER A 207 -13.17 14.21 33.25
C SER A 207 -14.60 14.39 33.76
N GLY A 208 -14.92 13.69 34.84
CA GLY A 208 -16.30 13.43 35.23
C GLY A 208 -17.13 14.65 35.60
N SER A 209 -18.45 14.46 35.58
CA SER A 209 -19.27 14.77 36.72
C SER A 209 -20.55 13.95 36.69
N SER A 210 -20.80 13.33 37.84
CA SER A 210 -22.05 12.72 38.31
C SER A 210 -23.31 13.51 37.92
N GLY A 211 -24.35 12.78 37.53
CA GLY A 211 -25.73 13.26 37.38
C GLY A 211 -26.68 12.08 37.18
N SER A 212 -27.16 11.51 38.28
CA SER A 212 -28.09 10.38 38.37
C SER A 212 -29.56 10.79 38.13
N SER A 213 -30.43 9.79 37.99
CA SER A 213 -31.90 9.75 37.86
C SER A 213 -32.47 9.88 36.42
N GLY A 214 -33.44 9.08 35.96
CA GLY A 214 -34.27 8.06 36.60
C GLY A 214 -35.03 7.19 35.57
N SER A 215 -35.70 6.16 36.10
CA SER A 215 -36.21 4.92 35.50
C SER A 215 -37.61 4.99 34.85
N SER A 216 -37.91 4.06 33.93
CA SER A 216 -39.14 3.21 33.78
C SER A 216 -39.34 2.82 32.29
N GLY A 217 -39.41 1.54 31.89
CA GLY A 217 -40.56 0.60 31.96
C GLY A 217 -41.54 0.89 30.79
N SER A 218 -41.93 0.01 29.86
CA SER A 218 -42.30 -1.41 29.93
C SER A 218 -42.40 -2.05 28.53
N ALA A 219 -42.53 -3.38 28.52
CA ALA A 219 -42.60 -4.29 27.37
C ALA A 219 -44.02 -4.60 26.85
N GLU A 220 -44.12 -5.09 25.61
CA GLU A 220 -45.09 -6.09 25.08
C GLU A 220 -44.61 -6.53 23.67
N LYS A 221 -44.17 -7.78 23.42
CA LYS A 221 -44.90 -9.02 23.01
C LYS A 221 -45.97 -8.79 21.92
N ASP A 222 -45.86 -9.40 20.74
CA ASP A 222 -46.28 -10.78 20.40
C ASP A 222 -45.70 -11.23 19.02
N LYS A 223 -45.13 -12.45 18.87
CA LYS A 223 -45.68 -13.69 18.23
C LYS A 223 -45.94 -13.57 16.69
N GLU A 224 -45.63 -14.49 15.78
CA GLU A 224 -45.54 -15.96 15.78
C GLU A 224 -45.12 -16.52 14.39
N SER A 225 -44.68 -17.79 14.35
CA SER A 225 -44.60 -18.76 13.21
C SER A 225 -43.49 -18.56 12.15
N GLY A 226 -42.52 -19.46 11.92
CA GLY A 226 -42.62 -20.90 11.59
C GLY A 226 -42.94 -21.04 10.09
N SER A 227 -42.20 -21.72 9.19
CA SER A 227 -41.47 -22.99 9.22
C SER A 227 -40.47 -23.04 8.04
N LYS A 228 -39.21 -23.49 8.24
CA LYS A 228 -38.63 -24.75 7.73
C LYS A 228 -39.13 -25.26 6.37
N GLU A 229 -38.22 -25.36 5.40
CA GLU A 229 -38.11 -26.56 4.56
C GLU A 229 -36.63 -26.88 4.29
N GLU A 230 -36.29 -28.14 4.56
CA GLU A 230 -34.99 -28.77 4.37
C GLU A 230 -34.92 -29.38 2.96
N GLY A 231 -33.74 -29.38 2.36
CA GLY A 231 -33.46 -30.06 1.09
C GLY A 231 -31.98 -30.40 1.00
N ASN A 232 -31.59 -31.48 1.67
CA ASN A 232 -30.27 -32.11 1.62
C ASN A 232 -30.03 -32.76 0.23
N THR A 233 -28.77 -32.83 -0.21
CA THR A 233 -28.00 -34.07 -0.55
C THR A 233 -26.90 -33.77 -1.58
N GLU A 234 -25.68 -33.59 -1.05
CA GLU A 234 -24.49 -34.43 -1.25
C GLU A 234 -24.20 -35.11 -2.63
N SER A 235 -23.00 -34.86 -3.17
CA SER A 235 -22.06 -35.86 -3.72
C SER A 235 -20.84 -35.12 -4.29
N SER A 236 -19.71 -35.07 -3.58
CA SER A 236 -18.60 -36.04 -3.56
C SER A 236 -17.79 -36.11 -4.87
N GLY A 237 -16.50 -35.77 -4.78
CA GLY A 237 -15.55 -35.89 -5.89
C GLY A 237 -14.26 -35.09 -5.77
N GLN A 238 -13.32 -35.55 -4.94
CA GLN A 238 -11.88 -35.24 -5.03
C GLN A 238 -11.13 -36.55 -4.72
N PRO A 239 -9.81 -36.69 -4.98
CA PRO A 239 -8.94 -36.12 -6.02
C PRO A 239 -8.14 -37.22 -6.77
N SER A 240 -7.69 -36.98 -8.00
CA SER A 240 -6.59 -37.76 -8.58
C SER A 240 -5.29 -36.96 -8.52
N LYS A 241 -4.33 -37.53 -7.78
CA LYS A 241 -2.94 -37.11 -7.68
C LYS A 241 -2.24 -37.41 -9.01
N MET A 242 -1.47 -36.46 -9.54
CA MET A 242 -0.31 -36.81 -10.37
C MET A 242 0.93 -36.10 -9.85
N SER A 243 1.85 -36.96 -9.45
CA SER A 243 3.26 -36.72 -9.18
C SER A 243 3.96 -36.25 -10.45
N GLY A 244 4.76 -35.19 -10.34
CA GLY A 244 5.60 -34.68 -11.42
C GLY A 244 6.82 -33.97 -10.86
N VAL A 245 7.83 -34.75 -10.49
CA VAL A 245 9.19 -34.29 -10.20
C VAL A 245 9.79 -33.74 -11.50
N VAL A 246 10.16 -32.46 -11.55
CA VAL A 246 11.13 -31.95 -12.53
C VAL A 246 12.02 -30.88 -11.88
N THR A 247 13.16 -31.36 -11.40
CA THR A 247 14.52 -30.78 -11.45
C THR A 247 14.71 -29.26 -11.53
N SER A 248 15.50 -28.79 -10.55
CA SER A 248 16.27 -27.55 -10.55
C SER A 248 17.02 -27.29 -11.85
N LEU A 249 16.94 -26.05 -12.34
CA LEU A 249 18.01 -25.43 -13.10
C LEU A 249 18.26 -24.03 -12.51
N VAL A 250 19.26 -23.95 -11.64
CA VAL A 250 19.92 -22.69 -11.29
C VAL A 250 20.91 -22.41 -12.42
N MET A 251 20.61 -21.45 -13.28
CA MET A 251 21.63 -20.86 -14.16
C MET A 251 22.11 -19.55 -13.55
N MET A 252 23.31 -19.61 -12.98
CA MET A 252 24.17 -18.46 -12.76
C MET A 252 24.54 -17.86 -14.13
N VAL A 253 24.21 -16.58 -14.34
CA VAL A 253 24.87 -15.77 -15.37
C VAL A 253 25.63 -14.67 -14.65
N VAL A 254 26.92 -14.92 -14.45
CA VAL A 254 27.94 -13.92 -14.16
C VAL A 254 28.54 -13.52 -15.51
N LEU A 255 28.21 -12.32 -15.99
CA LEU A 255 28.92 -11.60 -17.05
C LEU A 255 29.10 -10.18 -16.49
N LYS A 256 30.24 -9.79 -15.92
CA LYS A 256 31.55 -9.58 -16.53
C LYS A 256 31.49 -8.49 -17.63
N PHE A 257 31.55 -7.23 -17.19
CA PHE A 257 32.10 -6.09 -17.93
C PHE A 257 33.26 -5.59 -17.05
N MET A 258 34.51 -5.76 -17.46
CA MET A 258 35.31 -4.80 -18.25
C MET A 258 35.35 -3.44 -17.58
#